data_AF-A0A560KHB3-F1
#
_entry.id   AF-A0A560KHB3-F1
#
_cell.length_a   1.000
_cell.length_b   1.000
_cell.length_c   1.000
_cell.angle_alpha   90.00
_cell.angle_beta   90.00
_cell.angle_gamma   90.00
#
_symmetry.space_group_name_H-M   'P 1'
#
loop_
_entity.id
_entity.type
_entity.pdbx_description
1 polymer ?
#
loop_
_entity_poly.entity_id
_entity_poly.type
_entity_poly.pdbx_seq_one_letter_code
_entity_poly.pdbx_strand_id
1 'polypeptide(L)'
;MTVLPSRDDTGADHTALAAAWRDRRRGGLSAYPVLTPAGLVLGTGTLLAKRSKDAWAPQALDVDAGRLLTLLAIAYDRPHTAEQARRILAKVQAAGRALAADEPVQAAIHLAHAGLGVLPDADNAARRLFLAETLLDQGMNPETLRKVAGYGDDQAVLKYNENHRPSGPGGGQFYSPSDAGGGTPSSVMNRGHGAARPIQNDTVEKKRRFVQRTIGVAREIAAKLNVPVENILGLSALESGWGGQNPDSRFAKDGNNYFGQHAHSKYENGTMFNKKGNVEMSTFATPEDSFRSFAESHGDLIRRVRAPEERARKLQDSRRFGILENGEPVVDYVGNVAGTIRKLRPIIAEHAGE
;
A
#
# COMPACT_ATOMS: atom_id res chain seq x y z
N MET A 1 7.00 -19.21 -55.62
CA MET A 1 6.27 -17.95 -55.75
C MET A 1 6.32 -17.28 -54.39
N THR A 2 7.36 -16.47 -54.17
CA THR A 2 7.65 -15.86 -52.87
C THR A 2 6.96 -14.50 -52.84
N VAL A 3 5.85 -14.40 -52.13
CA VAL A 3 5.13 -13.14 -51.93
C VAL A 3 5.95 -12.30 -50.96
N LEU A 4 6.62 -11.27 -51.48
CA LEU A 4 7.20 -10.21 -50.65
C LEU A 4 6.04 -9.34 -50.12
N PRO A 5 5.98 -9.03 -48.82
CA PRO A 5 5.00 -8.09 -48.31
C PRO A 5 5.24 -6.69 -48.91
N SER A 6 4.15 -6.08 -49.36
CA SER A 6 4.11 -4.75 -49.97
C SER A 6 4.68 -3.69 -49.01
N ARG A 7 5.46 -2.77 -49.57
CA ARG A 7 6.22 -1.73 -48.84
C ARG A 7 5.36 -0.49 -48.50
N ASP A 8 4.06 -0.54 -48.78
CA ASP A 8 3.12 0.59 -48.66
C ASP A 8 2.34 0.67 -47.33
N ASP A 9 2.39 -0.35 -46.47
CA ASP A 9 1.61 -0.35 -45.21
C ASP A 9 2.16 0.59 -44.13
N THR A 10 3.40 1.08 -44.26
CA THR A 10 4.04 1.89 -43.19
C THR A 10 3.54 3.34 -43.12
N GLY A 11 3.19 3.96 -44.24
CA GLY A 11 2.83 5.38 -44.29
C GLY A 11 1.45 5.70 -43.70
N ALA A 12 0.47 4.81 -43.93
CA ALA A 12 -0.88 4.92 -43.38
C ALA A 12 -0.88 4.68 -41.86
N ASP A 13 -0.13 3.68 -41.40
CA ASP A 13 -0.01 3.32 -39.98
C ASP A 13 0.65 4.43 -39.15
N HIS A 14 1.68 5.09 -39.67
CA HIS A 14 2.28 6.25 -39.00
C HIS A 14 1.31 7.43 -38.88
N THR A 15 0.47 7.66 -39.90
CA THR A 15 -0.53 8.73 -39.90
C THR A 15 -1.66 8.45 -38.92
N ALA A 16 -2.14 7.19 -38.87
CA ALA A 16 -3.15 6.73 -37.93
C ALA A 16 -2.65 6.80 -36.48
N LEU A 17 -1.42 6.35 -36.21
CA LEU A 17 -0.80 6.43 -34.89
C LEU A 17 -0.60 7.88 -34.41
N ALA A 18 -0.18 8.77 -35.32
CA ALA A 18 -0.05 10.20 -35.02
C ALA A 18 -1.41 10.88 -34.78
N ALA A 19 -2.48 10.45 -35.47
CA ALA A 19 -3.83 10.91 -35.20
C ALA A 19 -4.35 10.41 -33.84
N ALA A 20 -4.15 9.14 -33.52
CA ALA A 20 -4.52 8.54 -32.24
C ALA A 20 -3.79 9.20 -31.05
N TRP A 21 -2.49 9.48 -31.20
CA TRP A 21 -1.73 10.26 -30.21
C TRP A 21 -2.34 11.65 -29.99
N ARG A 22 -2.61 12.41 -31.07
CA ARG A 22 -3.19 13.74 -30.96
C ARG A 22 -4.56 13.73 -30.28
N ASP A 23 -5.39 12.75 -30.62
CA ASP A 23 -6.70 12.61 -30.01
C ASP A 23 -6.60 12.34 -28.51
N ARG A 24 -5.74 11.39 -28.13
CA ARG A 24 -5.52 11.04 -26.73
C ARG A 24 -4.90 12.19 -25.93
N ARG A 25 -4.01 12.97 -26.56
CA ARG A 25 -3.39 14.15 -25.94
C ARG A 25 -4.39 15.26 -25.63
N ARG A 26 -5.46 15.40 -26.43
CA ARG A 26 -6.57 16.34 -26.15
C ARG A 26 -7.36 15.98 -24.91
N GLY A 27 -7.37 14.70 -24.52
CA GLY A 27 -8.03 14.21 -23.30
C GLY A 27 -7.34 14.63 -21.98
N GLY A 28 -6.20 15.33 -22.06
CA GLY A 28 -5.45 15.80 -20.90
C GLY A 28 -4.20 14.96 -20.61
N LEU A 29 -3.39 15.45 -19.67
CA LEU A 29 -2.12 14.85 -19.29
C LEU A 29 -2.05 14.72 -17.77
N SER A 30 -1.94 13.49 -17.29
CA SER A 30 -1.69 13.17 -15.88
C SER A 30 -0.20 12.94 -15.67
N ALA A 31 0.48 13.93 -15.08
CA ALA A 31 1.90 13.85 -14.76
C ALA A 31 2.22 12.87 -13.61
N TYR A 32 1.19 12.34 -12.94
CA TYR A 32 1.28 11.40 -11.83
C TYR A 32 0.33 10.22 -12.06
N PRO A 33 0.55 9.05 -11.42
CA PRO A 33 -0.41 7.96 -11.45
C PRO A 33 -1.70 8.36 -10.72
N VAL A 34 -2.84 8.26 -11.40
CA VAL A 34 -4.16 8.64 -10.88
C VAL A 34 -5.11 7.44 -10.91
N LEU A 35 -5.91 7.28 -9.87
CA LEU A 35 -6.98 6.30 -9.84
C LEU A 35 -8.23 6.87 -10.50
N THR A 36 -8.75 6.15 -11.48
CA THR A 36 -9.95 6.51 -12.24
C THR A 36 -10.97 5.38 -12.15
N PRO A 37 -12.20 5.58 -12.64
CA PRO A 37 -13.16 4.49 -12.80
C PRO A 37 -12.65 3.36 -13.73
N ALA A 38 -11.73 3.65 -14.66
CA ALA A 38 -11.16 2.63 -15.55
C ALA A 38 -9.99 1.84 -14.91
N GLY A 39 -9.32 2.42 -13.91
CA GLY A 39 -8.18 1.80 -13.23
C GLY A 39 -7.10 2.80 -12.86
N LEU A 40 -5.86 2.31 -12.72
CA LEU A 40 -4.68 3.15 -12.51
C LEU A 40 -4.19 3.69 -13.85
N VAL A 41 -4.17 5.02 -13.97
CA VAL A 41 -3.90 5.75 -15.21
C VAL A 41 -2.67 6.64 -15.06
N LEU A 42 -1.87 6.78 -16.12
CA LEU A 42 -0.71 7.67 -16.18
C LEU A 42 -0.58 8.31 -17.58
N GLY A 43 0.03 9.50 -17.65
CA GLY A 43 0.25 10.20 -18.92
C GLY A 43 -1.07 10.64 -19.55
N THR A 44 -1.22 10.44 -20.85
CA THR A 44 -2.45 10.77 -21.59
C THR A 44 -3.47 9.64 -21.48
N GLY A 45 -3.79 9.19 -20.27
CA GLY A 45 -4.83 8.15 -20.10
C GLY A 45 -4.35 6.70 -20.27
N THR A 46 -3.04 6.42 -20.31
CA THR A 46 -2.51 5.04 -20.42
C THR A 46 -2.86 4.23 -19.18
N LEU A 47 -3.42 3.02 -19.37
CA LEU A 47 -3.83 2.15 -18.28
C LEU A 47 -2.66 1.29 -17.80
N LEU A 48 -2.17 1.60 -16.61
CA LEU A 48 -1.14 0.82 -15.92
C LEU A 48 -1.70 -0.45 -15.27
N ALA A 49 -2.92 -0.37 -14.76
CA ALA A 49 -3.68 -1.48 -14.20
C ALA A 49 -5.17 -1.22 -14.43
N LYS A 50 -5.93 -2.24 -14.83
CA LYS A 50 -7.38 -2.11 -15.08
C LYS A 50 -8.15 -2.32 -13.80
N ARG A 51 -9.39 -1.83 -13.71
CA ARG A 51 -10.31 -2.33 -12.68
C ARG A 51 -10.59 -3.81 -12.93
N SER A 52 -10.69 -4.55 -11.84
CA SER A 52 -11.13 -5.94 -11.88
C SER A 52 -12.54 -6.00 -12.43
N LYS A 53 -12.80 -6.96 -13.33
CA LYS A 53 -14.14 -7.29 -13.80
C LYS A 53 -14.89 -8.21 -12.83
N ASP A 54 -14.26 -8.56 -11.71
CA ASP A 54 -14.88 -9.38 -10.69
C ASP A 54 -16.08 -8.65 -10.08
N ALA A 55 -17.26 -9.26 -10.22
CA ALA A 55 -18.53 -8.75 -9.70
C ALA A 55 -18.48 -8.55 -8.18
N TRP A 56 -17.61 -9.28 -7.47
CA TRP A 56 -17.48 -9.23 -6.01
C TRP A 56 -16.51 -8.15 -5.51
N ALA A 57 -15.65 -7.62 -6.39
CA ALA A 57 -14.72 -6.54 -6.09
C ALA A 57 -14.50 -5.63 -7.31
N PRO A 58 -15.54 -4.95 -7.82
CA PRO A 58 -15.47 -4.16 -9.06
C PRO A 58 -14.51 -2.96 -8.93
N GLN A 59 -14.15 -2.60 -7.70
CA GLN A 59 -13.20 -1.54 -7.39
C GLN A 59 -11.74 -2.04 -7.27
N ALA A 60 -11.47 -3.34 -7.25
CA ALA A 60 -10.09 -3.84 -7.18
C ALA A 60 -9.31 -3.48 -8.45
N LEU A 61 -7.98 -3.43 -8.34
CA LEU A 61 -7.09 -3.32 -9.51
C LEU A 61 -6.63 -4.71 -9.91
N ASP A 62 -6.73 -5.01 -11.20
CA ASP A 62 -6.09 -6.16 -11.85
C ASP A 62 -4.68 -5.74 -12.30
N VAL A 63 -3.66 -6.28 -11.63
CA VAL A 63 -2.27 -5.84 -11.74
C VAL A 63 -1.43 -6.93 -12.40
N ASP A 64 -1.14 -6.75 -13.68
CA ASP A 64 -0.06 -7.47 -14.36
C ASP A 64 1.27 -6.80 -14.01
N ALA A 65 2.08 -7.49 -13.19
CA ALA A 65 3.35 -6.99 -12.73
C ALA A 65 4.35 -6.69 -13.87
N GLY A 66 4.39 -7.55 -14.89
CA GLY A 66 5.32 -7.42 -16.01
C GLY A 66 4.97 -6.23 -16.89
N ARG A 67 3.68 -6.08 -17.23
CA ARG A 67 3.15 -4.93 -17.97
C ARG A 67 3.38 -3.63 -17.19
N LEU A 68 2.99 -3.57 -15.92
CA LEU A 68 3.10 -2.39 -15.08
C LEU A 68 4.55 -1.89 -14.99
N LEU A 69 5.48 -2.78 -14.63
CA LEU A 69 6.89 -2.39 -14.47
C LEU A 69 7.53 -1.97 -15.80
N THR A 70 7.13 -2.60 -16.91
CA THR A 70 7.61 -2.24 -18.25
C THR A 70 7.15 -0.84 -18.65
N LEU A 71 5.86 -0.54 -18.49
CA LEU A 71 5.30 0.77 -18.78
C LEU A 71 5.96 1.85 -17.92
N LEU A 72 6.15 1.59 -16.63
CA LEU A 72 6.81 2.53 -15.73
C LEU A 72 8.29 2.73 -16.08
N ALA A 73 9.02 1.68 -16.46
CA ALA A 73 10.43 1.82 -16.85
C ALA A 73 10.59 2.75 -18.08
N ILE A 74 9.72 2.54 -19.09
CA ILE A 74 9.70 3.35 -20.31
C ILE A 74 9.24 4.80 -20.03
N ALA A 75 8.24 4.98 -19.18
CA ALA A 75 7.71 6.30 -18.84
C ALA A 75 8.75 7.19 -18.15
N TYR A 76 9.46 6.62 -17.17
CA TYR A 76 10.46 7.32 -16.39
C TYR A 76 11.86 7.26 -17.00
N ASP A 77 11.99 6.63 -18.17
CA ASP A 77 13.23 6.40 -18.89
C ASP A 77 14.35 5.83 -18.00
N ARG A 78 13.99 4.86 -17.15
CA ARG A 78 14.91 4.25 -16.19
C ARG A 78 14.52 2.82 -15.86
N PRO A 79 15.48 1.88 -15.76
CA PRO A 79 15.21 0.56 -15.22
C PRO A 79 14.87 0.66 -13.72
N HIS A 80 14.07 -0.29 -13.23
CA HIS A 80 13.81 -0.43 -11.80
C HIS A 80 14.77 -1.45 -11.20
N THR A 81 15.36 -1.14 -10.05
CA THR A 81 16.04 -2.16 -9.25
C THR A 81 15.03 -3.20 -8.72
N ALA A 82 15.49 -4.39 -8.34
CA ALA A 82 14.61 -5.40 -7.75
C ALA A 82 13.86 -4.91 -6.50
N GLU A 83 14.48 -4.02 -5.71
CA GLU A 83 13.83 -3.44 -4.54
C GLU A 83 12.76 -2.42 -4.94
N GLN A 84 13.06 -1.54 -5.90
CA GLN A 84 12.09 -0.58 -6.42
C GLN A 84 10.89 -1.29 -7.05
N ALA A 85 11.13 -2.31 -7.87
CA ALA A 85 10.09 -3.14 -8.47
C ALA A 85 9.18 -3.77 -7.41
N ARG A 86 9.78 -4.40 -6.38
CA ARG A 86 9.03 -4.98 -5.25
C ARG A 86 8.20 -3.94 -4.51
N ARG A 87 8.77 -2.77 -4.23
CA ARG A 87 8.07 -1.67 -3.55
C ARG A 87 6.89 -1.16 -4.36
N ILE A 88 7.11 -0.88 -5.66
CA ILE A 88 6.07 -0.38 -6.56
C ILE A 88 4.92 -1.38 -6.62
N LEU A 89 5.21 -2.65 -6.87
CA LEU A 89 4.19 -3.70 -6.94
C LEU A 89 3.40 -3.82 -5.63
N ALA A 90 4.09 -3.91 -4.49
CA ALA A 90 3.45 -4.03 -3.19
C ALA A 90 2.51 -2.84 -2.90
N LYS A 91 2.93 -1.62 -3.27
CA LYS A 91 2.16 -0.41 -3.06
C LYS A 91 0.99 -0.25 -4.03
N VAL A 92 1.15 -0.60 -5.31
CA VAL A 92 0.03 -0.60 -6.27
C VAL A 92 -1.01 -1.66 -5.89
N GLN A 93 -0.57 -2.85 -5.46
CA GLN A 93 -1.49 -3.88 -4.95
C GLN A 93 -2.20 -3.45 -3.67
N ALA A 94 -1.49 -2.79 -2.74
CA ALA A 94 -2.10 -2.23 -1.54
C ALA A 94 -3.12 -1.13 -1.89
N ALA A 95 -2.85 -0.31 -2.90
CA ALA A 95 -3.81 0.66 -3.42
C ALA A 95 -5.05 -0.02 -4.01
N GLY A 96 -4.87 -1.10 -4.77
CA GLY A 96 -5.97 -1.91 -5.29
C GLY A 96 -6.84 -2.53 -4.18
N ARG A 97 -6.23 -3.05 -3.11
CA ARG A 97 -6.96 -3.55 -1.93
C ARG A 97 -7.73 -2.46 -1.20
N ALA A 98 -7.12 -1.29 -1.03
CA ALA A 98 -7.79 -0.14 -0.42
C ALA A 98 -8.98 0.33 -1.27
N LEU A 99 -8.86 0.37 -2.60
CA LEU A 99 -9.99 0.65 -3.48
C LEU A 99 -11.10 -0.41 -3.38
N ALA A 100 -10.75 -1.70 -3.33
CA ALA A 100 -11.71 -2.77 -3.14
C ALA A 100 -12.48 -2.65 -1.80
N ALA A 101 -11.86 -2.02 -0.79
CA ALA A 101 -12.46 -1.71 0.50
C ALA A 101 -13.22 -0.37 0.54
N ASP A 102 -13.40 0.29 -0.61
CA ASP A 102 -13.98 1.64 -0.72
C ASP A 102 -13.21 2.70 0.10
N GLU A 103 -11.89 2.57 0.13
CA GLU A 103 -10.95 3.47 0.81
C GLU A 103 -10.06 4.21 -0.21
N PRO A 104 -10.63 5.11 -1.04
CA PRO A 104 -9.90 5.77 -2.13
C PRO A 104 -8.73 6.63 -1.63
N VAL A 105 -8.85 7.19 -0.43
CA VAL A 105 -7.79 7.96 0.23
C VAL A 105 -6.60 7.07 0.58
N GLN A 106 -6.85 5.91 1.19
CA GLN A 106 -5.79 4.96 1.53
C GLN A 106 -5.13 4.40 0.26
N ALA A 107 -5.91 4.26 -0.81
CA ALA A 107 -5.37 3.90 -2.11
C ALA A 107 -4.42 4.96 -2.66
N ALA A 108 -4.78 6.25 -2.57
CA ALA A 108 -3.91 7.36 -2.96
C ALA A 108 -2.62 7.41 -2.13
N ILE A 109 -2.70 7.18 -0.80
CA ILE A 109 -1.51 7.09 0.08
C ILE A 109 -0.58 5.96 -0.36
N HIS A 110 -1.14 4.78 -0.64
CA HIS A 110 -0.34 3.66 -1.13
C HIS A 110 0.36 4.02 -2.44
N LEU A 111 -0.31 4.67 -3.39
CA LEU A 111 0.30 5.12 -4.64
C LEU A 111 1.39 6.17 -4.42
N ALA A 112 1.18 7.15 -3.53
CA ALA A 112 2.22 8.12 -3.18
C ALA A 112 3.47 7.41 -2.62
N HIS A 113 3.27 6.41 -1.75
CA HIS A 113 4.35 5.59 -1.19
C HIS A 113 5.01 4.62 -2.17
N ALA A 114 4.47 4.44 -3.38
CA ALA A 114 5.19 3.74 -4.44
C ALA A 114 6.47 4.51 -4.85
N GLY A 115 6.47 5.83 -4.65
CA GLY A 115 7.63 6.69 -4.94
C GLY A 115 7.87 6.88 -6.43
N LEU A 116 6.80 6.88 -7.23
CA LEU A 116 6.89 7.06 -8.68
C LEU A 116 7.22 8.52 -9.05
N GLY A 117 6.72 9.49 -8.29
CA GLY A 117 7.02 10.92 -8.51
C GLY A 117 6.28 11.51 -9.73
N VAL A 118 6.75 12.67 -10.18
CA VAL A 118 6.28 13.31 -11.42
C VAL A 118 6.93 12.64 -12.63
N LEU A 119 6.19 12.47 -13.72
CA LEU A 119 6.79 12.11 -15.00
C LEU A 119 7.85 13.14 -15.41
N PRO A 120 9.09 12.71 -15.71
CA PRO A 120 10.10 13.59 -16.29
C PRO A 120 9.69 13.92 -17.72
N ASP A 121 9.70 15.20 -18.08
CA ASP A 121 9.27 15.66 -19.41
C ASP A 121 7.92 15.03 -19.81
N ALA A 122 6.88 15.41 -19.06
CA ALA A 122 5.61 14.69 -19.01
C ALA A 122 4.96 14.46 -20.39
N ASP A 123 5.18 15.34 -21.36
CA ASP A 123 4.65 15.19 -22.72
C ASP A 123 5.35 14.06 -23.48
N ASN A 124 6.69 14.06 -23.48
CA ASN A 124 7.48 12.99 -24.11
C ASN A 124 7.31 11.66 -23.36
N ALA A 125 7.27 11.68 -22.02
CA ALA A 125 7.01 10.48 -21.23
C ALA A 125 5.63 9.88 -21.52
N ALA A 126 4.59 10.71 -21.65
CA ALA A 126 3.27 10.25 -22.03
C ALA A 126 3.23 9.70 -23.47
N ARG A 127 4.00 10.28 -24.39
CA ARG A 127 4.14 9.75 -25.75
C ARG A 127 4.81 8.38 -25.76
N ARG A 128 5.88 8.19 -24.99
CA ARG A 128 6.53 6.88 -24.81
C ARG A 128 5.56 5.85 -24.20
N LEU A 129 4.78 6.25 -23.19
CA LEU A 129 3.75 5.42 -22.59
C LEU A 129 2.69 4.98 -23.60
N PHE A 130 2.19 5.90 -24.42
CA PHE A 130 1.21 5.62 -25.46
C PHE A 130 1.73 4.60 -26.48
N LEU A 131 2.96 4.78 -26.96
CA LEU A 131 3.60 3.84 -27.89
C LEU A 131 3.81 2.46 -27.26
N ALA A 132 4.30 2.43 -26.02
CA ALA A 132 4.50 1.20 -25.27
C ALA A 132 3.19 0.44 -25.03
N GLU A 133 2.13 1.13 -24.60
CA GLU A 133 0.79 0.54 -24.44
C GLU A 133 0.30 -0.06 -25.76
N THR A 134 0.45 0.66 -26.87
CA THR A 134 0.04 0.20 -28.20
C THR A 134 0.75 -1.09 -28.60
N LEU A 135 2.06 -1.17 -28.40
CA LEU A 135 2.85 -2.38 -28.72
C LEU A 135 2.47 -3.57 -27.84
N LEU A 136 2.24 -3.34 -26.55
CA LEU A 136 1.78 -4.40 -25.62
C LEU A 136 0.38 -4.89 -25.99
N ASP A 137 -0.52 -3.98 -26.39
CA ASP A 137 -1.88 -4.32 -26.82
C ASP A 137 -1.90 -5.05 -28.18
N GLN A 138 -0.89 -4.83 -29.03
CA GLN A 138 -0.61 -5.63 -30.24
C GLN A 138 0.03 -6.99 -29.94
N GLY A 139 0.26 -7.34 -28.67
CA GLY A 139 0.77 -8.64 -28.25
C GLY A 139 2.29 -8.72 -28.10
N MET A 140 3.01 -7.59 -28.16
CA MET A 140 4.44 -7.59 -27.83
C MET A 140 4.64 -7.98 -26.36
N ASN A 141 5.53 -8.94 -26.12
CA ASN A 141 5.86 -9.36 -24.77
C ASN A 141 6.57 -8.20 -23.99
N PRO A 142 6.22 -7.95 -22.72
CA PRO A 142 6.85 -6.90 -21.91
C PRO A 142 8.38 -6.98 -21.79
N GLU A 143 8.95 -8.18 -21.70
CA GLU A 143 10.41 -8.37 -21.66
C GLU A 143 11.06 -8.00 -23.00
N THR A 144 10.44 -8.39 -24.11
CA THR A 144 10.90 -8.01 -25.45
C THR A 144 10.85 -6.50 -25.62
N LEU A 145 9.76 -5.85 -25.19
CA LEU A 145 9.63 -4.40 -25.26
C LEU A 145 10.70 -3.70 -24.42
N ARG A 146 10.99 -4.19 -23.20
CA ARG A 146 12.07 -3.66 -22.37
C ARG A 146 13.43 -3.79 -23.03
N LYS A 147 13.73 -4.92 -23.67
CA LYS A 147 14.99 -5.14 -24.40
C LYS A 147 15.12 -4.17 -25.57
N VAL A 148 14.06 -4.03 -26.38
CA VAL A 148 14.04 -3.10 -27.53
C VAL A 148 14.17 -1.64 -27.07
N ALA A 149 13.61 -1.29 -25.91
CA ALA A 149 13.74 0.03 -25.31
C ALA A 149 15.10 0.27 -24.61
N GLY A 150 16.03 -0.68 -24.66
CA GLY A 150 17.37 -0.53 -24.09
C GLY A 150 17.50 -0.83 -22.59
N TYR A 151 16.50 -1.45 -21.97
CA TYR A 151 16.48 -1.83 -20.54
C TYR A 151 16.75 -3.33 -20.30
N GLY A 152 17.42 -3.98 -21.25
CA GLY A 152 17.68 -5.41 -21.26
C GLY A 152 19.12 -5.74 -20.89
N ASP A 153 19.41 -5.77 -19.59
CA ASP A 153 20.30 -6.75 -18.93
C ASP A 153 20.54 -6.32 -17.47
N ASP A 154 19.59 -6.69 -16.61
CA ASP A 154 19.82 -6.87 -15.18
C ASP A 154 18.85 -7.95 -14.73
N GLN A 155 19.37 -9.13 -14.38
CA GLN A 155 18.62 -10.34 -13.99
C GLN A 155 17.82 -10.20 -12.66
N ALA A 156 17.40 -8.99 -12.29
CA ALA A 156 16.81 -8.70 -10.99
C ALA A 156 15.26 -8.78 -10.97
N VAL A 157 14.59 -8.91 -12.13
CA VAL A 157 13.11 -8.84 -12.21
C VAL A 157 12.44 -10.21 -12.37
N LEU A 158 13.17 -11.29 -12.65
CA LEU A 158 12.59 -12.62 -12.85
C LEU A 158 12.99 -13.60 -11.75
N LYS A 159 12.25 -13.56 -10.65
CA LYS A 159 11.89 -14.71 -9.78
C LYS A 159 11.00 -14.22 -8.64
N TYR A 160 9.79 -13.76 -8.96
CA TYR A 160 8.71 -13.75 -7.98
C TYR A 160 7.97 -15.08 -8.11
N ASN A 161 8.06 -15.91 -7.07
CA ASN A 161 7.28 -17.13 -6.92
C ASN A 161 6.75 -17.12 -5.48
N GLU A 162 5.42 -17.13 -5.32
CA GLU A 162 4.71 -16.93 -4.04
C GLU A 162 5.06 -17.98 -2.97
N ASN A 163 5.73 -19.07 -3.35
CA ASN A 163 5.99 -20.24 -2.49
C ASN A 163 7.43 -20.44 -1.99
N HIS A 164 8.35 -19.47 -2.14
CA HIS A 164 9.71 -19.63 -1.60
C HIS A 164 9.82 -19.10 -0.17
N ARG A 165 9.68 -20.00 0.83
CA ARG A 165 10.25 -19.76 2.17
C ARG A 165 11.78 -19.81 2.07
N PRO A 166 12.54 -18.88 2.67
CA PRO A 166 13.99 -19.01 2.71
C PRO A 166 14.34 -20.11 3.71
N SER A 167 14.84 -21.25 3.21
CA SER A 167 15.60 -22.20 4.02
C SER A 167 16.95 -21.56 4.35
N GLY A 168 17.08 -21.03 5.56
CA GLY A 168 18.34 -20.53 6.12
C GLY A 168 18.88 -21.49 7.19
N PRO A 169 20.20 -21.72 7.28
CA PRO A 169 20.80 -22.72 8.14
C PRO A 169 21.02 -22.19 9.56
N GLY A 170 20.60 -22.94 10.57
CA GLY A 170 20.80 -22.57 11.98
C GLY A 170 19.88 -23.35 12.89
N GLY A 171 20.31 -24.55 13.26
CA GLY A 171 19.60 -25.44 14.16
C GLY A 171 19.47 -24.86 15.57
N GLY A 172 18.30 -25.10 16.16
CA GLY A 172 18.00 -24.87 17.56
C GLY A 172 16.86 -25.81 17.94
N GLN A 173 17.22 -27.05 18.27
CA GLN A 173 16.34 -28.05 18.87
C GLN A 173 15.69 -27.49 20.14
N PHE A 174 14.36 -27.62 20.25
CA PHE A 174 13.73 -27.79 21.54
C PHE A 174 12.83 -29.02 21.50
N TYR A 175 13.11 -29.89 22.46
CA TYR A 175 12.46 -31.16 22.76
C TYR A 175 10.95 -31.02 22.97
N SER A 176 10.21 -31.97 22.39
CA SER A 176 8.93 -32.43 22.93
C SER A 176 9.18 -33.75 23.69
N PRO A 177 8.64 -33.94 24.90
CA PRO A 177 8.30 -35.26 25.44
C PRO A 177 6.80 -35.49 25.18
N SER A 178 6.42 -36.34 24.22
CA SER A 178 6.33 -37.82 24.26
C SER A 178 4.98 -38.33 24.76
N ASP A 179 4.51 -39.35 24.03
CA ASP A 179 3.52 -40.39 24.34
C ASP A 179 2.11 -40.19 23.76
N ALA A 180 1.48 -41.17 23.09
CA ALA A 180 1.91 -42.48 22.60
C ALA A 180 0.84 -43.03 21.63
N GLY A 181 1.28 -43.83 20.65
CA GLY A 181 0.60 -45.07 20.25
C GLY A 181 -0.42 -45.04 19.10
N GLY A 182 -0.05 -45.70 17.98
CA GLY A 182 -0.98 -46.56 17.23
C GLY A 182 -1.14 -46.28 15.72
N GLY A 183 -0.32 -46.91 14.88
CA GLY A 183 -0.52 -46.99 13.42
C GLY A 183 -1.54 -48.07 13.01
N THR A 184 -2.48 -47.75 12.10
CA THR A 184 -2.56 -48.17 10.66
C THR A 184 -3.53 -49.33 10.37
N PRO A 185 -4.09 -49.53 9.14
CA PRO A 185 -4.19 -48.65 7.96
C PRO A 185 -5.57 -48.68 7.19
N SER A 186 -5.63 -47.88 6.11
CA SER A 186 -6.46 -48.04 4.88
C SER A 186 -7.90 -47.50 4.83
N SER A 187 -8.13 -46.44 4.02
CA SER A 187 -8.88 -46.53 2.74
C SER A 187 -9.23 -45.13 2.16
N VAL A 188 -8.63 -44.85 1.00
CA VAL A 188 -9.20 -44.30 -0.25
C VAL A 188 -10.48 -43.42 -0.21
N MET A 189 -10.36 -42.25 -0.85
CA MET A 189 -11.39 -41.34 -1.42
C MET A 189 -12.33 -40.59 -0.46
N ASN A 190 -12.26 -39.25 -0.44
CA ASN A 190 -13.13 -38.42 -1.29
C ASN A 190 -12.76 -36.93 -1.15
N ARG A 191 -12.58 -36.25 -2.28
CA ARG A 191 -12.34 -34.79 -2.38
C ARG A 191 -13.72 -34.12 -2.48
N GLY A 192 -14.11 -33.35 -1.46
CA GLY A 192 -15.37 -32.60 -1.46
C GLY A 192 -15.30 -31.36 -0.58
N HIS A 193 -15.34 -30.19 -1.25
CA HIS A 193 -15.84 -28.90 -0.78
C HIS A 193 -15.35 -28.33 0.56
N GLY A 194 -14.25 -27.57 0.51
CA GLY A 194 -13.96 -26.52 1.49
C GLY A 194 -14.59 -25.20 1.05
N ALA A 195 -15.66 -24.80 1.73
CA ALA A 195 -16.34 -23.52 1.54
C ALA A 195 -15.35 -22.35 1.68
N ALA A 196 -15.24 -21.51 0.64
CA ALA A 196 -14.55 -20.25 0.69
C ALA A 196 -15.25 -19.33 1.69
N ARG A 197 -14.54 -18.90 2.75
CA ARG A 197 -15.03 -17.87 3.67
C ARG A 197 -15.13 -16.53 2.94
N PRO A 198 -16.20 -15.73 3.13
CA PRO A 198 -16.39 -14.47 2.43
C PRO A 198 -15.45 -13.38 2.98
N ILE A 199 -14.71 -12.74 2.07
CA ILE A 199 -13.63 -11.76 2.32
C ILE A 199 -14.15 -10.37 2.77
N GLN A 200 -15.46 -10.11 2.74
CA GLN A 200 -16.05 -8.80 3.07
C GLN A 200 -16.19 -8.51 4.58
N ASN A 201 -16.37 -9.52 5.44
CA ASN A 201 -16.55 -9.27 6.89
C ASN A 201 -15.25 -8.84 7.58
N ASP A 202 -14.10 -9.13 6.99
CA ASP A 202 -12.82 -8.91 7.63
C ASP A 202 -12.50 -7.42 7.84
N THR A 203 -12.92 -6.49 6.98
CA THR A 203 -12.50 -5.08 7.08
C THR A 203 -13.22 -4.30 8.19
N VAL A 204 -14.53 -4.46 8.34
CA VAL A 204 -15.27 -3.83 9.45
C VAL A 204 -14.92 -4.53 10.76
N GLU A 205 -14.82 -5.86 10.75
CA GLU A 205 -14.46 -6.63 11.93
C GLU A 205 -13.00 -6.36 12.37
N LYS A 206 -12.08 -6.11 11.44
CA LYS A 206 -10.72 -5.61 11.73
C LYS A 206 -10.77 -4.31 12.53
N LYS A 207 -11.61 -3.36 12.10
CA LYS A 207 -11.77 -2.06 12.77
C LYS A 207 -12.42 -2.23 14.14
N ARG A 208 -13.44 -3.10 14.27
CA ARG A 208 -14.06 -3.44 15.55
C ARG A 208 -13.06 -4.05 16.52
N ARG A 209 -12.31 -5.08 16.12
CA ARG A 209 -11.27 -5.69 16.97
C ARG A 209 -10.21 -4.70 17.41
N PHE A 210 -9.81 -3.78 16.53
CA PHE A 210 -8.89 -2.71 16.88
C PHE A 210 -9.47 -1.81 17.97
N VAL A 211 -10.70 -1.33 17.78
CA VAL A 211 -11.40 -0.48 18.77
C VAL A 211 -11.58 -1.25 20.07
N GLN A 212 -12.11 -2.48 20.04
CA GLN A 212 -12.32 -3.33 21.21
C GLN A 212 -11.04 -3.48 22.05
N ARG A 213 -9.90 -3.72 21.40
CA ARG A 213 -8.60 -3.87 22.08
C ARG A 213 -8.09 -2.58 22.72
N THR A 214 -8.37 -1.42 22.12
CA THR A 214 -7.66 -0.17 22.46
C THR A 214 -8.56 0.90 23.09
N ILE A 215 -9.88 0.73 23.08
CA ILE A 215 -10.83 1.75 23.52
C ILE A 215 -10.69 2.08 25.01
N GLY A 216 -10.34 1.11 25.86
CA GLY A 216 -10.12 1.32 27.29
C GLY A 216 -9.02 2.36 27.55
N VAL A 217 -7.79 2.07 27.12
CA VAL A 217 -6.65 2.98 27.26
C VAL A 217 -6.85 4.30 26.51
N ALA A 218 -7.54 4.27 25.36
CA ALA A 218 -7.83 5.48 24.62
C ALA A 218 -8.80 6.41 25.37
N ARG A 219 -9.82 5.86 26.05
CA ARG A 219 -10.75 6.65 26.90
C ARG A 219 -10.02 7.30 28.07
N GLU A 220 -9.15 6.57 28.75
CA GLU A 220 -8.32 7.10 29.85
C GLU A 220 -7.47 8.29 29.41
N ILE A 221 -6.75 8.14 28.30
CA ILE A 221 -5.90 9.20 27.76
C ILE A 221 -6.73 10.37 27.24
N ALA A 222 -7.82 10.09 26.55
CA ALA A 222 -8.73 11.12 26.04
C ALA A 222 -9.28 11.99 27.18
N ALA A 223 -9.66 11.38 28.30
CA ALA A 223 -10.08 12.09 29.51
C ALA A 223 -8.93 12.94 30.08
N LYS A 224 -7.72 12.37 30.24
CA LYS A 224 -6.54 13.08 30.76
C LYS A 224 -6.16 14.31 29.91
N LEU A 225 -6.30 14.21 28.59
CA LEU A 225 -5.94 15.27 27.64
C LEU A 225 -7.12 16.20 27.30
N ASN A 226 -8.33 15.92 27.82
CA ASN A 226 -9.57 16.61 27.48
C ASN A 226 -9.81 16.68 25.96
N VAL A 227 -9.73 15.53 25.29
CA VAL A 227 -10.00 15.39 23.84
C VAL A 227 -11.03 14.28 23.59
N PRO A 228 -11.73 14.27 22.45
CA PRO A 228 -12.57 13.14 22.05
C PRO A 228 -11.76 11.84 21.93
N VAL A 229 -12.36 10.69 22.28
CA VAL A 229 -11.68 9.39 22.22
C VAL A 229 -11.30 9.00 20.78
N GLU A 230 -12.14 9.37 19.80
CA GLU A 230 -11.86 9.12 18.39
C GLU A 230 -10.60 9.83 17.91
N ASN A 231 -10.17 10.91 18.58
CA ASN A 231 -8.93 11.59 18.25
C ASN A 231 -7.73 10.68 18.58
N ILE A 232 -7.71 10.06 19.76
CA ILE A 232 -6.61 9.14 20.13
C ILE A 232 -6.62 7.90 19.23
N LEU A 233 -7.80 7.30 19.02
CA LEU A 233 -7.95 6.09 18.21
C LEU A 233 -7.68 6.33 16.72
N GLY A 234 -8.07 7.48 16.17
CA GLY A 234 -7.89 7.78 14.74
C GLY A 234 -6.43 7.93 14.33
N LEU A 235 -5.61 8.57 15.17
CA LEU A 235 -4.18 8.67 14.92
C LEU A 235 -3.51 7.29 15.04
N SER A 236 -3.76 6.57 16.13
CA SER A 236 -3.18 5.24 16.32
C SER A 236 -3.60 4.26 15.24
N ALA A 237 -4.87 4.29 14.77
CA ALA A 237 -5.34 3.45 13.67
C ALA A 237 -4.55 3.73 12.38
N LEU A 238 -4.30 5.00 12.07
CA LEU A 238 -3.56 5.39 10.87
C LEU A 238 -2.09 4.94 10.95
N GLU A 239 -1.40 5.27 12.04
CA GLU A 239 0.04 4.99 12.21
C GLU A 239 0.32 3.48 12.34
N SER A 240 -0.58 2.74 12.98
CA SER A 240 -0.42 1.29 13.18
C SER A 240 -1.00 0.43 12.05
N GLY A 241 -1.69 1.03 11.07
CA GLY A 241 -2.49 0.28 10.10
C GLY A 241 -3.51 -0.63 10.79
N TRP A 242 -4.34 -0.06 11.66
CA TRP A 242 -5.37 -0.74 12.45
C TRP A 242 -4.82 -1.82 13.41
N GLY A 243 -3.71 -1.52 14.07
CA GLY A 243 -3.11 -2.34 15.12
C GLY A 243 -2.28 -3.51 14.59
N GLY A 244 -1.49 -3.28 13.55
CA GLY A 244 -0.61 -4.32 12.98
C GLY A 244 -1.33 -5.32 12.09
N GLN A 245 -2.60 -5.07 11.73
CA GLN A 245 -3.40 -5.94 10.86
C GLN A 245 -3.03 -5.78 9.38
N ASN A 246 -2.27 -4.74 9.02
CA ASN A 246 -1.62 -4.60 7.71
C ASN A 246 -0.24 -5.30 7.71
N PRO A 247 0.11 -6.13 6.71
CA PRO A 247 1.42 -6.78 6.61
C PRO A 247 2.63 -5.84 6.70
N ASP A 248 2.47 -4.58 6.30
CA ASP A 248 3.54 -3.58 6.37
C ASP A 248 3.69 -2.90 7.75
N SER A 249 2.72 -3.08 8.66
CA SER A 249 2.67 -2.42 9.98
C SER A 249 3.46 -3.14 11.06
N ARG A 250 4.71 -3.49 10.75
CA ARG A 250 5.57 -4.30 11.62
C ARG A 250 5.81 -3.68 13.00
N PHE A 251 5.87 -2.35 13.09
CA PHE A 251 6.14 -1.67 14.37
C PHE A 251 5.00 -1.86 15.37
N ALA A 252 3.76 -1.87 14.90
CA ALA A 252 2.61 -2.18 15.75
C ALA A 252 2.49 -3.68 16.02
N LYS A 253 2.73 -4.52 15.00
CA LYS A 253 2.59 -5.98 15.10
C LYS A 253 3.63 -6.63 16.00
N ASP A 254 4.90 -6.26 15.82
CA ASP A 254 6.04 -6.92 16.46
C ASP A 254 6.60 -6.09 17.62
N GLY A 255 6.38 -4.77 17.60
CA GLY A 255 6.90 -3.83 18.59
C GLY A 255 5.84 -3.16 19.46
N ASN A 256 4.55 -3.49 19.31
CA ASN A 256 3.44 -2.81 20.00
C ASN A 256 3.45 -1.27 19.88
N ASN A 257 4.11 -0.72 18.85
CA ASN A 257 4.25 0.71 18.66
C ASN A 257 3.13 1.24 17.76
N TYR A 258 2.03 1.67 18.38
CA TYR A 258 0.81 2.06 17.66
C TYR A 258 0.83 3.50 17.13
N PHE A 259 1.88 4.27 17.43
CA PHE A 259 2.02 5.68 17.04
C PHE A 259 3.29 5.96 16.24
N GLY A 260 4.06 4.93 15.86
CA GLY A 260 5.31 5.10 15.13
C GLY A 260 6.35 5.91 15.91
N GLN A 261 6.45 5.73 17.23
CA GLN A 261 7.37 6.49 18.08
C GLN A 261 8.82 6.07 17.85
N HIS A 262 9.72 7.05 17.70
CA HIS A 262 11.15 6.83 17.59
C HIS A 262 11.74 6.37 18.93
N ALA A 263 12.90 5.72 18.89
CA ALA A 263 13.60 5.22 20.07
C ALA A 263 13.83 6.27 21.17
N HIS A 264 14.07 5.79 22.39
CA HIS A 264 14.15 6.56 23.63
C HIS A 264 12.84 7.22 24.04
N SER A 265 11.71 6.62 23.65
CA SER A 265 10.40 7.03 24.12
C SER A 265 10.17 6.54 25.55
N LYS A 266 9.31 7.23 26.31
CA LYS A 266 8.93 6.77 27.65
C LYS A 266 8.21 5.42 27.57
N TYR A 267 8.33 4.57 28.59
CA TYR A 267 7.73 3.22 28.64
C TYR A 267 8.19 2.25 27.55
N GLU A 268 9.23 2.62 26.78
CA GLU A 268 9.89 1.73 25.85
C GLU A 268 10.51 0.52 26.59
N ASN A 269 10.45 -0.67 25.98
CA ASN A 269 11.09 -1.88 26.49
C ASN A 269 12.17 -2.45 25.56
N GLY A 270 12.49 -1.73 24.49
CA GLY A 270 13.47 -2.10 23.47
C GLY A 270 13.32 -1.27 22.21
N THR A 271 14.10 -1.59 21.19
CA THR A 271 14.07 -0.88 19.92
C THR A 271 14.04 -1.82 18.73
N MET A 272 13.59 -1.29 17.59
CA MET A 272 13.66 -1.97 16.31
C MET A 272 13.90 -0.99 15.16
N PHE A 273 14.85 -1.31 14.29
CA PHE A 273 15.15 -0.47 13.13
C PHE A 273 14.17 -0.62 12.00
N ASN A 274 13.81 0.45 11.29
CA ASN A 274 13.05 0.34 10.05
C ASN A 274 13.71 -0.64 9.03
N LYS A 275 12.97 -1.01 7.98
CA LYS A 275 13.49 -1.94 6.95
C LYS A 275 14.84 -1.52 6.33
N LYS A 276 15.18 -0.22 6.34
CA LYS A 276 16.44 0.33 5.83
C LYS A 276 17.57 0.32 6.87
N GLY A 277 17.30 -0.04 8.13
CA GLY A 277 18.28 -0.06 9.21
C GLY A 277 18.67 1.31 9.76
N ASN A 278 18.05 2.41 9.29
CA ASN A 278 18.55 3.78 9.53
C ASN A 278 17.68 4.64 10.45
N VAL A 279 16.48 4.16 10.81
CA VAL A 279 15.61 4.83 11.79
C VAL A 279 15.27 3.84 12.87
N GLU A 280 15.60 4.19 14.10
CA GLU A 280 15.35 3.38 15.28
C GLU A 280 13.99 3.75 15.88
N MET A 281 13.13 2.74 16.05
CA MET A 281 11.78 2.90 16.57
C MET A 281 11.67 2.22 17.94
N SER A 282 10.91 2.78 18.86
CA SER A 282 10.62 2.14 20.15
C SER A 282 9.80 0.86 19.96
N THR A 283 10.04 -0.13 20.81
CA THR A 283 9.12 -1.23 21.10
C THR A 283 8.52 -1.05 22.49
N PHE A 284 7.34 -1.63 22.70
CA PHE A 284 6.60 -1.54 23.94
C PHE A 284 6.19 -2.93 24.42
N ALA A 285 6.09 -3.10 25.73
CA ALA A 285 5.63 -4.37 26.31
C ALA A 285 4.17 -4.66 25.93
N THR A 286 3.34 -3.61 25.90
CA THR A 286 1.93 -3.69 25.51
C THR A 286 1.54 -2.53 24.58
N PRO A 287 0.46 -2.67 23.79
CA PRO A 287 -0.11 -1.55 23.05
C PRO A 287 -0.41 -0.34 23.96
N GLU A 288 -0.92 -0.59 25.16
CA GLU A 288 -1.28 0.40 26.17
C GLU A 288 -0.08 1.26 26.59
N ASP A 289 1.11 0.67 26.70
CA ASP A 289 2.33 1.41 27.03
C ASP A 289 2.71 2.40 25.91
N SER A 290 2.51 2.03 24.65
CA SER A 290 2.72 2.95 23.51
C SER A 290 1.74 4.13 23.53
N PHE A 291 0.49 3.88 23.94
CA PHE A 291 -0.54 4.91 24.13
C PHE A 291 -0.15 5.87 25.26
N ARG A 292 0.26 5.35 26.42
CA ARG A 292 0.73 6.19 27.55
C ARG A 292 1.96 7.00 27.16
N SER A 293 2.92 6.38 26.47
CA SER A 293 4.12 7.03 25.96
C SER A 293 3.80 8.21 25.04
N PHE A 294 2.86 8.01 24.11
CA PHE A 294 2.40 9.07 23.23
C PHE A 294 1.76 10.22 24.02
N ALA A 295 0.90 9.90 24.98
CA ALA A 295 0.23 10.89 25.81
C ALA A 295 1.22 11.72 26.65
N GLU A 296 2.31 11.13 27.14
CA GLU A 296 3.33 11.88 27.87
C GLU A 296 4.24 12.73 26.98
N SER A 297 4.58 12.21 25.80
CA SER A 297 5.54 12.87 24.91
C SER A 297 4.90 13.96 24.04
N HIS A 298 3.59 13.83 23.75
CA HIS A 298 2.87 14.70 22.82
C HIS A 298 1.54 15.22 23.38
N GLY A 299 1.14 14.83 24.59
CA GLY A 299 -0.16 15.20 25.16
C GLY A 299 -0.37 16.70 25.24
N ASP A 300 0.65 17.47 25.61
CA ASP A 300 0.56 18.93 25.73
C ASP A 300 0.31 19.62 24.39
N LEU A 301 0.84 19.07 23.29
CA LEU A 301 0.63 19.59 21.94
C LEU A 301 -0.85 19.49 21.51
N ILE A 302 -1.54 18.44 21.95
CA ILE A 302 -2.91 18.11 21.51
C ILE A 302 -3.97 18.32 22.59
N ARG A 303 -3.57 18.75 23.79
CA ARG A 303 -4.46 18.94 24.94
C ARG A 303 -5.57 19.93 24.59
N ARG A 304 -6.83 19.59 24.90
CA ARG A 304 -8.03 20.40 24.60
C ARG A 304 -8.31 20.64 23.12
N VAL A 305 -7.54 20.06 22.19
CA VAL A 305 -7.75 20.21 20.76
C VAL A 305 -8.77 19.17 20.30
N ARG A 306 -10.02 19.59 20.22
CA ARG A 306 -11.15 18.69 19.95
C ARG A 306 -11.40 18.50 18.46
N ALA A 307 -11.22 19.54 17.65
CA ALA A 307 -11.46 19.48 16.21
C ALA A 307 -10.42 18.57 15.51
N PRO A 308 -10.86 17.57 14.72
CA PRO A 308 -9.95 16.62 14.07
C PRO A 308 -8.91 17.28 13.17
N GLU A 309 -9.31 18.25 12.35
CA GLU A 309 -8.42 19.00 11.46
C GLU A 309 -7.41 19.86 12.22
N GLU A 310 -7.87 20.58 13.25
CA GLU A 310 -7.00 21.42 14.07
C GLU A 310 -5.93 20.58 14.77
N ARG A 311 -6.32 19.40 15.27
CA ARG A 311 -5.40 18.46 15.89
C ARG A 311 -4.39 17.89 14.92
N ALA A 312 -4.85 17.44 13.75
CA ALA A 312 -3.96 16.91 12.73
C ALA A 312 -2.96 17.99 12.25
N ARG A 313 -3.43 19.24 12.12
CA ARG A 313 -2.57 20.38 11.80
C ARG A 313 -1.52 20.63 12.88
N LYS A 314 -1.90 20.69 14.16
CA LYS A 314 -0.93 20.83 15.28
C LYS A 314 0.10 19.70 15.33
N LEU A 315 -0.31 18.46 15.04
CA LEU A 315 0.61 17.33 14.94
C LEU A 315 1.60 17.51 13.78
N GLN A 316 1.13 17.96 12.62
CA GLN A 316 1.99 18.22 11.47
C GLN A 316 2.93 19.42 11.68
N ASP A 317 2.42 20.50 12.27
CA ASP A 317 3.18 21.71 12.59
C ASP A 317 4.31 21.44 13.60
N SER A 318 4.18 20.39 14.42
CA SER A 318 5.26 19.93 15.29
C SER A 318 6.47 19.31 14.55
N ARG A 319 6.35 19.14 13.23
CA ARG A 319 7.35 18.50 12.35
C ARG A 319 7.64 17.03 12.68
N ARG A 320 6.80 16.39 13.50
CA ARG A 320 6.96 14.98 13.91
C ARG A 320 6.05 14.02 13.18
N PHE A 321 4.92 14.51 12.67
CA PHE A 321 3.92 13.67 12.01
C PHE A 321 3.60 14.22 10.62
N GLY A 322 3.36 13.35 9.65
CA GLY A 322 3.01 13.77 8.30
C GLY A 322 4.07 14.66 7.64
N ILE A 323 5.35 14.36 7.87
CA ILE A 323 6.50 15.04 7.25
C ILE A 323 7.25 14.04 6.36
N LEU A 324 7.63 14.48 5.16
CA LEU A 324 8.41 13.73 4.19
C LEU A 324 9.90 13.67 4.59
N GLU A 325 10.68 12.76 4.00
CA GLU A 325 12.14 12.66 4.25
C GLU A 325 12.88 13.99 3.95
N ASN A 326 12.36 14.82 3.03
CA ASN A 326 12.90 16.15 2.71
C ASN A 326 12.49 17.26 3.71
N GLY A 327 11.74 16.92 4.76
CA GLY A 327 11.25 17.86 5.75
C GLY A 327 10.00 18.63 5.33
N GLU A 328 9.39 18.37 4.16
CA GLU A 328 8.15 19.03 3.75
C GLU A 328 6.90 18.36 4.36
N PRO A 329 5.84 19.12 4.64
CA PRO A 329 4.58 18.54 5.10
C PRO A 329 3.89 17.74 3.98
N VAL A 330 3.40 16.57 4.32
CA VAL A 330 2.51 15.76 3.47
C VAL A 330 1.19 16.52 3.28
N VAL A 331 0.91 16.95 2.06
CA VAL A 331 -0.22 17.84 1.69
C VAL A 331 -1.56 17.33 2.24
N ASP A 332 -1.85 16.04 2.13
CA ASP A 332 -3.15 15.46 2.51
C ASP A 332 -3.22 14.96 3.95
N TYR A 333 -2.15 15.06 4.74
CA TYR A 333 -2.09 14.47 6.09
C TYR A 333 -3.23 14.93 7.00
N VAL A 334 -3.50 16.24 7.03
CA VAL A 334 -4.57 16.82 7.86
C VAL A 334 -5.93 16.23 7.50
N GLY A 335 -6.24 16.16 6.20
CA GLY A 335 -7.48 15.59 5.70
C GLY A 335 -7.60 14.10 6.01
N ASN A 336 -6.50 13.34 5.88
CA ASN A 336 -6.46 11.90 6.09
C ASN A 336 -6.69 11.52 7.57
N VAL A 337 -6.02 12.21 8.49
CA VAL A 337 -6.22 12.01 9.93
C VAL A 337 -7.65 12.38 10.31
N ALA A 338 -8.15 13.54 9.89
CA ALA A 338 -9.50 13.97 10.21
C ALA A 338 -10.57 13.03 9.65
N GLY A 339 -10.39 12.54 8.42
CA GLY A 339 -11.26 11.54 7.80
C GLY A 339 -11.29 10.22 8.58
N THR A 340 -10.13 9.73 9.02
CA THR A 340 -10.01 8.50 9.83
C THR A 340 -10.71 8.65 11.18
N ILE A 341 -10.50 9.78 11.86
CA ILE A 341 -11.17 10.10 13.13
C ILE A 341 -12.70 10.07 12.97
N ARG A 342 -13.24 10.68 11.91
CA ARG A 342 -14.70 10.68 11.67
C ARG A 342 -15.24 9.26 11.43
N LYS A 343 -14.53 8.44 10.65
CA LYS A 343 -14.94 7.07 10.32
C LYS A 343 -14.99 6.13 11.53
N LEU A 344 -14.30 6.46 12.62
CA LEU A 344 -14.32 5.68 13.86
C LEU A 344 -15.55 5.92 14.72
N ARG A 345 -16.21 7.08 14.60
CA ARG A 345 -17.37 7.45 15.43
C ARG A 345 -18.48 6.41 15.47
N PRO A 346 -18.98 5.85 14.34
CA PRO A 346 -20.02 4.82 14.40
C PRO A 346 -19.56 3.56 15.17
N ILE A 347 -18.30 3.13 14.98
CA ILE A 347 -17.74 1.93 15.62
C ILE A 347 -17.58 2.14 17.13
N ILE A 348 -17.15 3.33 17.54
CA ILE A 348 -17.01 3.70 18.95
C ILE A 348 -18.38 3.79 19.63
N ALA A 349 -19.39 4.31 18.92
CA ALA A 349 -20.75 4.42 19.44
C ALA A 349 -21.37 3.02 19.71
N GLU A 350 -21.12 2.03 18.85
CA GLU A 350 -21.49 0.63 19.10
C GLU A 350 -20.93 0.12 20.45
N HIS A 351 -19.69 0.47 20.79
CA HIS A 351 -19.03 0.10 22.06
C HIS A 351 -19.39 1.01 23.27
N ALA A 352 -20.28 1.99 23.09
CA ALA A 352 -20.77 2.83 24.18
C ALA A 352 -22.19 2.45 24.62
N GLY A 353 -22.87 1.58 23.87
CA GLY A 353 -24.21 1.06 24.16
C GLY A 353 -24.23 -0.34 24.78
N GLU A 354 -23.07 -0.89 25.13
CA GLU A 354 -22.88 -2.11 25.95
C GLU A 354 -22.55 -1.72 27.39
#